data_AF-A0ABC9AC65-F1
#
_entry.id   AF-A0ABC9AC65-F1
#
_cell.length_a   1.000
_cell.length_b   1.000
_cell.length_c   1.000
_cell.angle_alpha   90.00
_cell.angle_beta   90.00
_cell.angle_gamma   90.00
#
_symmetry.space_group_name_H-M   'P 1'
#
loop_
_entity.id
_entity.type
_entity.pdbx_description
1 polymer ?
#
loop_
_entity_poly.entity_id
_entity_poly.type
_entity_poly.pdbx_seq_one_letter_code
_entity_poly.pdbx_strand_id
1 'polypeptide(L)'
;MDTVISAVVSDFISRFISFVVEKYQQADQGATRKISRLQRLLLQAGTVVEEADGRQVTNHGMLLQLKQLRESMYRGYYMLDTSGVRLPRPNGGVEVSQYKLQVQIMDNLEDMLDGLKEFLLVLMNCPPIVRQPYSTYLFMESCMFGRQLEKQHIVNFLLSPCSSLDVLPVIGPIYVGKSTLVEHACREEIVERNFPEILRFSSDELRDLANDNGMDNQKKFGPSQGRSLIVVELVHQIDVDAWVKLYQSLCLGEDGSKIILISRMDRVSSLGTVQALKLTCLLHEEEYWYFFRVLAFGSANPYDHHPDLLASTGKEIAAELGGSLAMAGLITRVLRANLNAQFWGRVLGSIRKSIQTHIHVFGEHPWVTQSSKRYLTYLYGFSQDSPPIFCYNRYKTRSNMQGDTASMITTEDMFTARRVKCGEEFAFVTQSHVPPYYSYVSKWVVKEHKGVNNVGNKCLKRKRNWQKCLGT
;
A
#
# COMPACT_ATOMS: atom_id res chain seq x y z
N MET A 1 -10.73 -39.32 -17.31
CA MET A 1 -11.25 -37.92 -17.30
C MET A 1 -10.14 -36.91 -17.50
N ASP A 2 -8.90 -37.19 -17.08
CA ASP A 2 -7.77 -36.25 -17.16
C ASP A 2 -7.28 -35.92 -18.57
N THR A 3 -7.34 -36.87 -19.52
CA THR A 3 -6.95 -36.62 -20.93
C THR A 3 -7.91 -35.70 -21.66
N VAL A 4 -9.20 -35.74 -21.32
CA VAL A 4 -10.23 -34.90 -21.94
C VAL A 4 -10.12 -33.47 -21.41
N ILE A 5 -9.85 -33.29 -20.13
CA ILE A 5 -9.63 -31.96 -19.53
C ILE A 5 -8.38 -31.30 -20.11
N SER A 6 -7.28 -32.05 -20.26
CA SER A 6 -6.05 -31.54 -20.89
C SER A 6 -6.27 -31.14 -22.35
N ALA A 7 -7.06 -31.90 -23.11
CA ALA A 7 -7.35 -31.59 -24.50
C ALA A 7 -8.20 -30.31 -24.61
N VAL A 8 -9.24 -30.17 -23.77
CA VAL A 8 -10.11 -28.99 -23.75
C VAL A 8 -9.35 -27.73 -23.33
N VAL A 9 -8.45 -27.84 -22.35
CA VAL A 9 -7.59 -26.72 -21.92
C VAL A 9 -6.60 -26.34 -23.02
N SER A 10 -5.98 -27.32 -23.68
CA SER A 10 -5.06 -27.05 -24.79
C SER A 10 -5.76 -26.40 -25.99
N ASP A 11 -6.98 -26.80 -26.31
CA ASP A 11 -7.79 -26.23 -27.39
C ASP A 11 -8.24 -24.81 -27.04
N PHE A 12 -8.62 -24.57 -25.78
CA PHE A 12 -8.96 -23.22 -25.32
C PHE A 12 -7.77 -22.27 -25.37
N ILE A 13 -6.60 -22.71 -24.89
CA ILE A 13 -5.34 -21.94 -24.97
C ILE A 13 -4.97 -21.68 -26.43
N SER A 14 -5.05 -22.68 -27.29
CA SER A 14 -4.69 -22.54 -28.70
C SER A 14 -5.66 -21.62 -29.45
N ARG A 15 -6.96 -21.66 -29.15
CA ARG A 15 -7.96 -20.74 -29.71
C ARG A 15 -7.82 -19.32 -29.20
N PHE A 16 -7.46 -19.15 -27.92
CA PHE A 16 -7.18 -17.84 -27.36
C PHE A 16 -5.94 -17.21 -28.01
N ILE A 17 -4.85 -17.99 -28.13
CA ILE A 17 -3.63 -17.56 -28.83
C ILE A 17 -3.92 -17.23 -30.28
N SER A 18 -4.62 -18.11 -31.02
CA SER A 18 -4.99 -17.86 -32.42
C SER A 18 -5.88 -16.63 -32.59
N PHE A 19 -6.89 -16.45 -31.72
CA PHE A 19 -7.77 -15.28 -31.76
C PHE A 19 -7.00 -13.97 -31.52
N VAL A 20 -6.05 -13.97 -30.57
CA VAL A 20 -5.19 -12.81 -30.31
C VAL A 20 -4.20 -12.56 -31.46
N VAL A 21 -3.68 -13.62 -32.09
CA VAL A 21 -2.75 -13.51 -33.22
C VAL A 21 -3.46 -13.00 -34.48
N GLU A 22 -4.63 -13.55 -34.80
CA GLU A 22 -5.38 -13.25 -36.02
C GLU A 22 -5.95 -11.82 -36.03
N LYS A 23 -6.44 -11.33 -34.89
CA LYS A 23 -6.92 -9.94 -34.77
C LYS A 23 -5.81 -8.88 -34.92
N TYR A 24 -4.54 -9.28 -34.80
CA TYR A 24 -3.39 -8.36 -34.74
C TYR A 24 -2.41 -8.46 -35.91
N GLN A 25 -2.53 -9.47 -36.78
CA GLN A 25 -1.76 -9.54 -38.03
C GLN A 25 -2.19 -8.48 -39.06
N GLN A 26 -3.28 -7.73 -38.82
CA GLN A 26 -3.81 -6.71 -39.73
C GLN A 26 -3.22 -5.29 -39.57
N ALA A 27 -2.17 -5.05 -38.77
CA ALA A 27 -1.61 -3.69 -38.59
C ALA A 27 -0.07 -3.63 -38.70
N ASP A 28 0.44 -2.82 -39.65
CA ASP A 28 1.76 -2.88 -40.27
C ASP A 28 2.74 -1.71 -39.93
N GLN A 29 4.06 -1.98 -40.10
CA GLN A 29 5.31 -1.16 -40.25
C GLN A 29 6.09 -0.48 -39.09
N GLY A 30 7.41 -0.78 -39.07
CA GLY A 30 8.54 0.14 -38.85
C GLY A 30 8.98 0.48 -37.42
N ALA A 31 8.68 1.70 -36.99
CA ALA A 31 8.90 2.20 -35.62
C ALA A 31 7.63 2.01 -34.77
N THR A 32 6.47 2.17 -35.41
CA THR A 32 5.14 1.78 -34.94
C THR A 32 5.12 0.29 -34.58
N ARG A 33 5.77 -0.57 -35.37
CA ARG A 33 5.89 -2.02 -35.08
C ARG A 33 6.49 -2.33 -33.71
N LYS A 34 7.44 -1.53 -33.19
CA LYS A 34 8.09 -1.81 -31.89
C LYS A 34 7.22 -1.42 -30.71
N ILE A 35 6.58 -0.25 -30.77
CA ILE A 35 5.59 0.17 -29.77
C ILE A 35 4.38 -0.77 -29.80
N SER A 36 3.89 -1.13 -30.98
CA SER A 36 2.81 -2.11 -31.16
C SER A 36 3.20 -3.51 -30.69
N ARG A 37 4.46 -3.94 -30.88
CA ARG A 37 4.97 -5.21 -30.34
C ARG A 37 5.02 -5.19 -28.81
N LEU A 38 5.55 -4.13 -28.21
CA LEU A 38 5.55 -3.99 -26.75
C LEU A 38 4.13 -3.95 -26.17
N GLN A 39 3.23 -3.18 -26.78
CA GLN A 39 1.82 -3.15 -26.38
C GLN A 39 1.19 -4.56 -26.44
N ARG A 40 1.50 -5.35 -27.47
CA ARG A 40 1.04 -6.73 -27.59
C ARG A 40 1.59 -7.63 -26.47
N LEU A 41 2.88 -7.56 -26.19
CA LEU A 41 3.51 -8.33 -25.11
C LEU A 41 2.94 -7.96 -23.74
N LEU A 42 2.73 -6.66 -23.49
CA LEU A 42 2.13 -6.18 -22.26
C LEU A 42 0.67 -6.61 -22.12
N LEU A 43 -0.09 -6.65 -23.22
CA LEU A 43 -1.45 -7.18 -23.22
C LEU A 43 -1.46 -8.67 -22.86
N GLN A 44 -0.56 -9.46 -23.45
CA GLN A 44 -0.45 -10.90 -23.14
C GLN A 44 -0.04 -11.13 -21.68
N ALA A 45 0.99 -10.42 -21.20
CA ALA A 45 1.41 -10.47 -19.81
C ALA A 45 0.27 -10.05 -18.86
N GLY A 46 -0.46 -8.99 -19.20
CA GLY A 46 -1.62 -8.51 -18.47
C GLY A 46 -2.71 -9.56 -18.33
N THR A 47 -3.07 -10.26 -19.41
CA THR A 47 -4.04 -11.36 -19.38
C THR A 47 -3.60 -12.49 -18.45
N VAL A 48 -2.33 -12.90 -18.52
CA VAL A 48 -1.81 -13.97 -17.64
C VAL A 48 -1.84 -13.54 -16.18
N VAL A 49 -1.45 -12.29 -15.89
CA VAL A 49 -1.50 -11.74 -14.53
C VAL A 49 -2.94 -11.66 -14.02
N GLU A 50 -3.87 -11.20 -14.85
CA GLU A 50 -5.29 -11.09 -14.49
C GLU A 50 -5.92 -12.45 -14.18
N GLU A 51 -5.63 -13.47 -15.00
CA GLU A 51 -6.04 -14.85 -14.77
C GLU A 51 -5.41 -15.41 -13.49
N ALA A 52 -4.11 -15.14 -13.26
CA ALA A 52 -3.41 -15.61 -12.08
C ALA A 52 -3.91 -14.97 -10.78
N ASP A 53 -4.23 -13.67 -10.80
CA ASP A 53 -4.87 -12.98 -9.68
C ASP A 53 -6.25 -13.59 -9.37
N GLY A 54 -6.89 -14.26 -10.34
CA GLY A 54 -8.21 -14.88 -10.22
C GLY A 54 -8.21 -16.23 -9.57
N ARG A 55 -7.06 -16.68 -9.08
CA ARG A 55 -6.88 -18.02 -8.56
C ARG A 55 -6.11 -17.99 -7.25
N GLN A 56 -6.33 -19.00 -6.42
CA GLN A 56 -5.63 -19.16 -5.15
C GLN A 56 -4.24 -19.77 -5.38
N VAL A 57 -3.28 -18.95 -5.80
CA VAL A 57 -1.88 -19.37 -6.01
C VAL A 57 -1.13 -19.38 -4.68
N THR A 58 -0.85 -20.57 -4.15
CA THR A 58 -0.10 -20.75 -2.90
C THR A 58 1.34 -21.23 -3.13
N ASN A 59 1.63 -21.79 -4.31
CA ASN A 59 2.95 -22.29 -4.65
C ASN A 59 3.98 -21.16 -4.73
N HIS A 60 5.05 -21.26 -3.95
CA HIS A 60 6.07 -20.22 -3.87
C HIS A 60 6.79 -19.97 -5.20
N GLY A 61 7.10 -21.03 -5.96
CA GLY A 61 7.74 -20.92 -7.28
C GLY A 61 6.86 -20.18 -8.30
N MET A 62 5.55 -20.49 -8.31
CA MET A 62 4.59 -19.78 -9.15
C MET A 62 4.44 -18.31 -8.76
N LEU A 63 4.42 -18.01 -7.46
CA LEU A 63 4.37 -16.62 -6.97
C LEU A 63 5.63 -15.84 -7.40
N LEU A 64 6.81 -16.49 -7.42
CA LEU A 64 8.05 -15.89 -7.91
C LEU A 64 8.02 -15.65 -9.43
N GLN A 65 7.56 -16.62 -10.22
CA GLN A 65 7.41 -16.45 -11.67
C GLN A 65 6.41 -15.32 -12.01
N LEU A 66 5.28 -15.29 -11.31
CA LEU A 66 4.28 -14.22 -11.47
C LEU A 66 4.85 -12.86 -11.08
N LYS A 67 5.67 -12.79 -10.03
CA LYS A 67 6.37 -11.58 -9.64
C LYS A 67 7.33 -11.08 -10.73
N GLN A 68 8.14 -11.96 -11.33
CA GLN A 68 9.05 -11.61 -12.43
C GLN A 68 8.32 -11.09 -13.66
N LEU A 69 7.21 -11.74 -14.03
CA LEU A 69 6.35 -11.29 -15.13
C LEU A 69 5.78 -9.89 -14.86
N ARG A 70 5.28 -9.64 -13.64
CA ARG A 70 4.77 -8.33 -13.20
C ARG A 70 5.84 -7.25 -13.26
N GLU A 71 7.02 -7.50 -12.70
CA GLU A 71 8.11 -6.53 -12.70
C GLU A 71 8.48 -6.09 -14.12
N SER A 72 8.57 -7.04 -15.04
CA SER A 72 8.87 -6.75 -16.45
C SER A 72 7.70 -6.06 -17.17
N MET A 73 6.46 -6.44 -16.84
CA MET A 73 5.26 -5.77 -17.33
C MET A 73 5.21 -4.30 -16.87
N TYR A 74 5.49 -4.04 -15.60
CA TYR A 74 5.53 -2.68 -15.03
C TYR A 74 6.61 -1.83 -15.69
N ARG A 75 7.80 -2.40 -15.92
CA ARG A 75 8.87 -1.73 -16.68
C ARG A 75 8.45 -1.38 -18.11
N GLY A 76 7.79 -2.31 -18.80
CA GLY A 76 7.29 -2.05 -20.15
C GLY A 76 6.22 -0.95 -20.20
N TYR A 77 5.29 -0.95 -19.24
CA TYR A 77 4.31 0.13 -19.10
C TYR A 77 4.95 1.48 -18.76
N TYR A 78 5.90 1.51 -17.83
CA TYR A 78 6.64 2.72 -17.47
C TYR A 78 7.34 3.31 -18.69
N MET A 79 7.96 2.44 -19.50
CA MET A 79 8.64 2.83 -20.74
C MET A 79 7.67 3.36 -21.80
N LEU A 80 6.53 2.70 -22.03
CA LEU A 80 5.50 3.21 -22.94
C LEU A 80 5.11 4.65 -22.57
N ASP A 81 4.84 4.88 -21.29
CA ASP A 81 4.45 6.20 -20.80
C ASP A 81 5.59 7.23 -20.82
N THR A 82 6.87 6.80 -20.84
CA THR A 82 8.00 7.73 -21.09
C THR A 82 8.20 8.02 -22.57
N SER A 83 7.92 7.05 -23.44
CA SER A 83 8.20 7.14 -24.88
C SER A 83 7.18 7.97 -25.66
N GLY A 84 5.97 8.18 -25.10
CA GLY A 84 4.98 9.13 -25.63
C GLY A 84 5.39 10.61 -25.45
N VAL A 85 6.22 10.90 -24.45
CA VAL A 85 6.69 12.26 -24.13
C VAL A 85 7.72 12.71 -25.18
N ARG A 86 7.25 13.27 -26.31
CA ARG A 86 8.12 13.98 -27.26
C ARG A 86 8.69 15.23 -26.59
N LEU A 87 9.89 15.13 -26.04
CA LEU A 87 10.75 16.30 -25.82
C LEU A 87 11.46 16.61 -27.15
N PRO A 88 11.35 17.82 -27.72
CA PRO A 88 12.30 18.24 -28.73
C PRO A 88 13.57 18.75 -28.05
N ARG A 89 14.74 18.15 -28.33
CA ARG A 89 15.97 18.89 -28.72
C ARG A 89 17.19 17.99 -29.00
N PRO A 90 18.12 18.49 -29.84
CA PRO A 90 19.17 17.70 -30.46
C PRO A 90 20.39 17.57 -29.52
N ASN A 91 20.78 16.33 -29.24
CA ASN A 91 22.17 15.86 -29.15
C ASN A 91 22.16 14.35 -28.84
N GLY A 92 22.62 13.55 -29.80
CA GLY A 92 22.37 12.10 -29.95
C GLY A 92 23.10 11.16 -28.99
N GLY A 93 23.08 11.42 -27.68
CA GLY A 93 23.61 10.50 -26.66
C GLY A 93 22.55 9.70 -25.89
N VAL A 94 21.37 10.29 -25.63
CA VAL A 94 20.34 9.71 -24.75
C VAL A 94 19.48 8.65 -25.48
N GLU A 95 19.19 8.88 -26.76
CA GLU A 95 18.29 8.01 -27.56
C GLU A 95 18.80 6.57 -27.72
N VAL A 96 20.11 6.36 -27.85
CA VAL A 96 20.69 5.01 -28.06
C VAL A 96 20.57 4.15 -26.80
N SER A 97 20.71 4.74 -25.61
CA SER A 97 20.62 4.04 -24.33
C SER A 97 19.18 3.59 -24.02
N GLN A 98 18.20 4.46 -24.30
CA GLN A 98 16.79 4.19 -24.11
C GLN A 98 16.28 3.13 -25.10
N TYR A 99 16.81 3.15 -26.34
CA TYR A 99 16.51 2.14 -27.35
C TYR A 99 17.03 0.74 -26.98
N LYS A 100 18.24 0.66 -26.41
CA LYS A 100 18.82 -0.60 -25.96
C LYS A 100 18.02 -1.20 -24.79
N LEU A 101 17.57 -0.36 -23.87
CA LEU A 101 16.71 -0.77 -22.75
C LEU A 101 15.34 -1.27 -23.24
N GLN A 102 14.76 -0.62 -24.26
CA GLN A 102 13.50 -1.03 -24.87
C GLN A 102 13.55 -2.43 -25.47
N VAL A 103 14.60 -2.71 -26.25
CA VAL A 103 14.80 -4.03 -26.84
C VAL A 103 14.97 -5.09 -25.74
N GLN A 104 15.78 -4.80 -24.71
CA GLN A 104 15.99 -5.71 -23.60
C GLN A 104 14.70 -6.04 -22.83
N ILE A 105 13.82 -5.06 -22.56
CA ILE A 105 12.55 -5.30 -21.88
C ILE A 105 11.63 -6.18 -22.74
N MET A 106 11.60 -5.94 -24.05
CA MET A 106 10.79 -6.73 -24.98
C MET A 106 11.27 -8.17 -25.07
N ASP A 107 12.58 -8.38 -25.21
CA ASP A 107 13.17 -9.72 -25.29
C ASP A 107 12.94 -10.49 -23.97
N ASN A 108 13.13 -9.84 -22.81
CA ASN A 108 12.82 -10.45 -21.51
C ASN A 108 11.34 -10.85 -21.39
N LEU A 109 10.41 -9.99 -21.83
CA LEU A 109 8.97 -10.28 -21.80
C LEU A 109 8.62 -11.48 -22.69
N GLU A 110 9.22 -11.57 -23.87
CA GLU A 110 9.03 -12.71 -24.77
C GLU A 110 9.57 -14.00 -24.17
N ASP A 111 10.81 -14.00 -23.69
CA ASP A 111 11.44 -15.17 -23.07
C ASP A 111 10.60 -15.70 -21.89
N MET A 112 10.09 -14.81 -21.05
CA MET A 112 9.20 -15.22 -19.96
C MET A 112 7.88 -15.77 -20.49
N LEU A 113 7.19 -15.07 -21.40
CA LEU A 113 5.91 -15.51 -21.95
C LEU A 113 6.02 -16.87 -22.64
N ASP A 114 7.11 -17.13 -23.36
CA ASP A 114 7.38 -18.42 -24.00
C ASP A 114 7.58 -19.54 -22.98
N GLY A 115 8.17 -19.23 -21.83
CA GLY A 115 8.38 -20.14 -20.70
C GLY A 115 7.19 -20.34 -19.77
N LEU A 116 6.04 -19.69 -20.01
CA LEU A 116 4.86 -19.79 -19.12
C LEU A 116 3.91 -20.96 -19.46
N LYS A 117 4.24 -21.83 -20.43
CA LYS A 117 3.37 -22.96 -20.81
C LYS A 117 3.11 -23.90 -19.64
N GLU A 118 4.16 -24.32 -18.93
CA GLU A 118 4.05 -25.16 -17.74
C GLU A 118 3.37 -24.41 -16.58
N PHE A 119 3.68 -23.12 -16.40
CA PHE A 119 3.04 -22.28 -15.40
C PHE A 119 1.52 -22.22 -15.59
N LEU A 120 1.05 -21.99 -16.82
CA LEU A 120 -0.37 -21.91 -17.14
C LEU A 120 -1.08 -23.25 -16.87
N LEU A 121 -0.44 -24.38 -17.17
CA LEU A 121 -1.00 -25.70 -16.86
C LEU A 121 -1.19 -25.89 -15.35
N VAL A 122 -0.21 -25.50 -14.54
CA VAL A 122 -0.34 -25.58 -13.07
C VAL A 122 -1.36 -24.57 -12.56
N LEU A 123 -1.39 -23.37 -13.12
CA LEU A 123 -2.32 -22.31 -12.76
C LEU A 123 -3.77 -22.75 -12.95
N MET A 124 -4.09 -23.45 -14.04
CA MET A 124 -5.44 -23.94 -14.29
C MET A 124 -5.95 -24.93 -13.23
N ASN A 125 -5.05 -25.56 -12.47
CA ASN A 125 -5.39 -26.44 -11.34
C ASN A 125 -5.58 -25.68 -10.02
N CYS A 126 -5.23 -24.40 -9.95
CA CYS A 126 -5.48 -23.58 -8.78
C CYS A 126 -6.98 -23.23 -8.67
N PRO A 127 -7.59 -23.34 -7.48
CA PRO A 127 -9.00 -23.01 -7.28
C PRO A 127 -9.33 -21.58 -7.73
N PRO A 128 -10.42 -21.37 -8.48
CA PRO A 128 -10.85 -20.05 -8.88
C PRO A 128 -11.36 -19.26 -7.67
N ILE A 129 -11.05 -17.97 -7.64
CA ILE A 129 -11.63 -17.02 -6.71
C ILE A 129 -12.91 -16.50 -7.37
N VAL A 130 -14.07 -16.63 -6.72
CA VAL A 130 -15.34 -16.11 -7.24
C VAL A 130 -15.22 -14.60 -7.40
N ARG A 131 -15.27 -14.14 -8.65
CA ARG A 131 -15.12 -12.74 -9.03
C ARG A 131 -16.40 -12.20 -9.63
N GLN A 132 -16.75 -10.97 -9.26
CA GLN A 132 -17.61 -10.14 -10.09
C GLN A 132 -16.76 -9.53 -11.22
N PRO A 133 -17.33 -9.27 -12.41
CA PRO A 133 -16.58 -8.65 -13.51
C PRO A 133 -16.03 -7.30 -13.03
N TYR A 134 -14.71 -7.14 -13.09
CA TYR A 134 -14.02 -6.00 -12.50
C TYR A 134 -13.00 -5.42 -13.47
N SER A 135 -12.91 -4.10 -13.51
CA SER A 135 -11.81 -3.38 -14.14
C SER A 135 -10.53 -3.54 -13.28
N THR A 136 -9.35 -3.61 -13.91
CA THR A 136 -8.04 -3.64 -13.24
C THR A 136 -7.93 -2.56 -12.16
N TYR A 137 -8.47 -1.37 -12.45
CA TYR A 137 -8.56 -0.26 -11.52
C TYR A 137 -9.31 -0.62 -10.24
N LEU A 138 -10.52 -1.16 -10.41
CA LEU A 138 -11.36 -1.51 -9.28
C LEU A 138 -10.67 -2.56 -8.41
N PHE A 139 -9.98 -3.54 -9.03
CA PHE A 139 -9.23 -4.59 -8.32
C PHE A 139 -8.10 -3.99 -7.49
N MET A 140 -7.33 -3.05 -8.05
CA MET A 140 -6.24 -2.39 -7.33
C MET A 140 -6.73 -1.51 -6.19
N GLU A 141 -7.97 -0.99 -6.24
CA GLU A 141 -8.55 -0.26 -5.11
C GLU A 141 -8.89 -1.16 -3.93
N SER A 142 -9.20 -2.44 -4.17
CA SER A 142 -9.66 -3.38 -3.15
C SER A 142 -8.59 -4.35 -2.66
N CYS A 143 -7.39 -4.36 -3.26
CA CYS A 143 -6.31 -5.27 -2.90
C CYS A 143 -5.08 -4.54 -2.32
N MET A 144 -4.32 -5.25 -1.49
CA MET A 144 -2.98 -4.79 -1.12
C MET A 144 -2.00 -5.09 -2.24
N PHE A 145 -1.79 -4.10 -3.10
CA PHE A 145 -0.90 -4.19 -4.23
C PHE A 145 0.54 -4.57 -3.83
N GLY A 146 1.15 -5.51 -4.56
CA GLY A 146 2.54 -5.93 -4.42
C GLY A 146 2.91 -6.68 -3.13
N ARG A 147 1.93 -7.16 -2.32
CA ARG A 147 2.18 -7.78 -1.01
C ARG A 147 1.85 -9.27 -0.91
N GLN A 148 1.76 -9.97 -2.05
CA GLN A 148 1.35 -11.37 -2.12
C GLN A 148 2.32 -12.28 -1.38
N LEU A 149 3.63 -12.09 -1.56
CA LEU A 149 4.66 -12.90 -0.90
C LEU A 149 4.67 -12.68 0.61
N GLU A 150 4.57 -11.43 1.07
CA GLU A 150 4.54 -11.08 2.48
C GLU A 150 3.26 -11.57 3.16
N LYS A 151 2.11 -11.49 2.47
CA LYS A 151 0.86 -12.09 2.95
C LYS A 151 1.01 -13.60 3.10
N GLN A 152 1.51 -14.28 2.07
CA GLN A 152 1.71 -15.73 2.11
C GLN A 152 2.71 -16.13 3.20
N HIS A 153 3.73 -15.32 3.45
CA HIS A 153 4.66 -15.54 4.57
C HIS A 153 3.96 -15.52 5.93
N ILE A 154 3.06 -14.56 6.16
CA ILE A 154 2.25 -14.52 7.40
C ILE A 154 1.32 -15.73 7.48
N VAL A 155 0.65 -16.10 6.39
CA VAL A 155 -0.23 -17.28 6.35
C VAL A 155 0.55 -18.55 6.66
N ASN A 156 1.72 -18.75 6.04
CA ASN A 156 2.58 -19.90 6.31
C ASN A 156 3.08 -19.93 7.76
N PHE A 157 3.44 -18.77 8.33
CA PHE A 157 3.77 -18.65 9.74
C PHE A 157 2.60 -19.04 10.65
N LEU A 158 1.37 -18.62 10.31
CA LEU A 158 0.18 -18.92 11.10
C LEU A 158 -0.20 -20.39 11.05
N LEU A 159 0.07 -21.06 9.93
CA LEU A 159 -0.24 -22.49 9.74
C LEU A 159 0.88 -23.43 10.17
N SER A 160 2.10 -22.92 10.43
CA SER A 160 3.20 -23.77 10.86
C SER A 160 2.93 -24.33 12.26
N PRO A 161 3.28 -25.60 12.53
CA PRO A 161 3.16 -26.17 13.86
C PRO A 161 4.02 -25.36 14.85
N CYS A 162 3.48 -25.12 16.04
CA CYS A 162 4.14 -24.42 17.13
C CYS A 162 4.20 -25.34 18.36
N SER A 163 5.34 -25.39 19.06
CA SER A 163 5.52 -26.21 20.25
C SER A 163 5.12 -25.51 21.56
N SER A 164 5.06 -24.18 21.58
CA SER A 164 4.65 -23.40 22.75
C SER A 164 3.95 -22.10 22.33
N LEU A 165 4.71 -21.08 21.93
CA LEU A 165 4.18 -19.78 21.50
C LEU A 165 5.13 -19.10 20.51
N ASP A 166 4.71 -18.99 19.26
CA ASP A 166 5.47 -18.28 18.23
C ASP A 166 5.07 -16.80 18.16
N VAL A 167 6.07 -15.93 17.99
CA VAL A 167 5.89 -14.48 17.87
C VAL A 167 6.53 -14.00 16.57
N LEU A 168 5.70 -13.48 15.65
CA LEU A 168 6.14 -12.84 14.41
C LEU A 168 6.08 -11.30 14.53
N PRO A 169 7.23 -10.61 14.54
CA PRO A 169 7.27 -9.17 14.41
C PRO A 169 7.06 -8.75 12.95
N VAL A 170 6.06 -7.92 12.68
CA VAL A 170 5.85 -7.20 11.42
C VAL A 170 6.25 -5.75 11.64
N ILE A 171 7.40 -5.37 11.08
CA ILE A 171 8.02 -4.05 11.31
C ILE A 171 8.17 -3.26 10.01
N GLY A 172 8.16 -1.93 10.11
CA GLY A 172 8.32 -1.06 8.94
C GLY A 172 7.78 0.36 9.15
N PRO A 173 7.99 1.27 8.19
CA PRO A 173 7.59 2.68 8.31
C PRO A 173 6.09 2.91 8.51
N ILE A 174 5.71 4.14 8.85
CA ILE A 174 4.30 4.53 8.84
C ILE A 174 3.71 4.39 7.42
N TYR A 175 2.44 4.00 7.31
CA TYR A 175 1.72 3.87 6.02
C TYR A 175 2.21 2.83 5.02
N VAL A 176 3.13 1.95 5.41
CA VAL A 176 3.55 0.83 4.56
C VAL A 176 2.51 -0.30 4.47
N GLY A 177 1.43 -0.24 5.26
CA GLY A 177 0.32 -1.20 5.19
C GLY A 177 0.42 -2.41 6.13
N LYS A 178 1.31 -2.40 7.14
CA LYS A 178 1.50 -3.54 8.08
C LYS A 178 0.19 -4.09 8.66
N SER A 179 -0.64 -3.21 9.23
CA SER A 179 -1.87 -3.62 9.92
C SER A 179 -2.88 -4.17 8.91
N THR A 180 -3.00 -3.54 7.75
CA THR A 180 -3.80 -4.07 6.63
C THR A 180 -3.31 -5.44 6.18
N LEU A 181 -1.97 -5.64 6.12
CA LEU A 181 -1.36 -6.90 5.71
C LEU A 181 -1.73 -8.05 6.63
N VAL A 182 -1.59 -7.82 7.93
CA VAL A 182 -1.97 -8.80 8.96
C VAL A 182 -3.46 -9.11 8.89
N GLU A 183 -4.34 -8.10 8.75
CA GLU A 183 -5.78 -8.32 8.63
C GLU A 183 -6.15 -9.19 7.42
N HIS A 184 -5.51 -8.97 6.27
CA HIS A 184 -5.75 -9.79 5.07
C HIS A 184 -5.27 -11.23 5.23
N ALA A 185 -4.17 -11.47 5.96
CA ALA A 185 -3.74 -12.82 6.27
C ALA A 185 -4.69 -13.50 7.27
N CYS A 186 -5.20 -12.75 8.24
CA CYS A 186 -6.16 -13.26 9.23
C CYS A 186 -7.51 -13.69 8.62
N ARG A 187 -7.90 -13.09 7.48
CA ARG A 187 -9.15 -13.40 6.76
C ARG A 187 -9.08 -14.59 5.82
N GLU A 188 -7.89 -15.19 5.66
CA GLU A 188 -7.81 -16.42 4.88
C GLU A 188 -8.66 -17.49 5.57
N GLU A 189 -9.54 -18.16 4.82
CA GLU A 189 -10.48 -19.14 5.36
C GLU A 189 -9.76 -20.21 6.20
N ILE A 190 -8.58 -20.63 5.75
CA ILE A 190 -7.75 -21.61 6.47
C ILE A 190 -7.20 -21.06 7.80
N VAL A 191 -6.95 -19.75 7.89
CA VAL A 191 -6.48 -19.08 9.11
C VAL A 191 -7.65 -18.89 10.07
N GLU A 192 -8.80 -18.40 9.61
CA GLU A 192 -10.02 -18.28 10.42
C GLU A 192 -10.45 -19.63 10.99
N ARG A 193 -10.31 -20.71 10.20
CA ARG A 193 -10.60 -22.08 10.67
C ARG A 193 -9.60 -22.57 11.72
N ASN A 194 -8.33 -22.16 11.64
CA ASN A 194 -7.29 -22.60 12.58
C ASN A 194 -7.24 -21.77 13.87
N PHE A 195 -7.74 -20.54 13.82
CA PHE A 195 -7.79 -19.59 14.94
C PHE A 195 -9.22 -19.04 15.10
N PRO A 196 -10.12 -19.76 15.81
CA PRO A 196 -11.49 -19.33 16.03
C PRO A 196 -11.58 -18.00 16.80
N GLU A 197 -10.55 -17.67 17.59
CA GLU A 197 -10.48 -16.46 18.39
C GLU A 197 -9.25 -15.62 17.99
N ILE A 198 -9.48 -14.42 17.42
CA ILE A 198 -8.43 -13.46 17.06
C ILE A 198 -8.53 -12.20 17.94
N LEU A 199 -7.72 -12.17 18.99
CA LEU A 199 -7.64 -11.05 19.94
C LEU A 199 -6.72 -9.95 19.41
N ARG A 200 -7.09 -8.69 19.60
CA ARG A 200 -6.31 -7.56 19.09
C ARG A 200 -6.17 -6.47 20.14
N PHE A 201 -4.93 -6.09 20.43
CA PHE A 201 -4.59 -5.12 21.47
C PHE A 201 -3.78 -3.96 20.95
N SER A 202 -4.02 -2.77 21.51
CA SER A 202 -3.16 -1.60 21.36
C SER A 202 -2.02 -1.61 22.40
N SER A 203 -1.01 -0.77 22.18
CA SER A 203 0.08 -0.59 23.15
C SER A 203 -0.39 -0.11 24.53
N ASP A 204 -1.50 0.63 24.60
CA ASP A 204 -2.01 1.19 25.86
C ASP A 204 -2.83 0.12 26.59
N GLU A 205 -3.71 -0.58 25.89
CA GLU A 205 -4.44 -1.75 26.42
C GLU A 205 -3.48 -2.82 26.95
N LEU A 206 -2.36 -3.08 26.25
CA LEU A 206 -1.34 -4.01 26.72
C LEU A 206 -0.76 -3.62 28.09
N ARG A 207 -0.54 -2.31 28.32
CA ARG A 207 -0.01 -1.80 29.58
C ARG A 207 -1.04 -1.90 30.69
N ASP A 208 -2.28 -1.54 30.40
CA ASP A 208 -3.39 -1.65 31.36
C ASP A 208 -3.57 -3.11 31.79
N LEU A 209 -3.47 -4.04 30.85
CA LEU A 209 -3.56 -5.48 31.10
C LEU A 209 -2.38 -6.03 31.91
N ALA A 210 -1.16 -5.53 31.70
CA ALA A 210 0.01 -5.97 32.46
C ALA A 210 0.05 -5.42 33.90
N ASN A 211 -0.69 -4.35 34.17
CA ASN A 211 -0.82 -3.72 35.48
C ASN A 211 -1.99 -4.30 36.30
N ASP A 212 -2.92 -4.99 35.66
CA ASP A 212 -4.00 -5.71 36.32
C ASP A 212 -3.44 -6.99 36.97
N ASN A 213 -3.06 -6.89 38.25
CA ASN A 213 -2.53 -8.01 39.07
C ASN A 213 -3.59 -9.08 39.40
N GLY A 214 -4.73 -9.10 38.69
CA GLY A 214 -5.78 -10.10 38.87
C GLY A 214 -5.33 -11.47 38.38
N MET A 215 -5.48 -12.48 39.24
CA MET A 215 -5.14 -13.90 39.03
C MET A 215 -5.89 -14.59 37.85
N ASP A 216 -6.59 -13.84 36.99
CA ASP A 216 -7.51 -14.36 35.95
C ASP A 216 -7.10 -13.97 34.51
N ASN A 217 -5.84 -13.59 34.29
CA ASN A 217 -5.32 -13.32 32.93
C ASN A 217 -5.45 -14.55 32.00
N GLN A 218 -5.43 -15.75 32.56
CA GLN A 218 -5.72 -16.99 31.82
C GLN A 218 -7.16 -17.05 31.28
N LYS A 219 -8.14 -16.39 31.90
CA LYS A 219 -9.52 -16.30 31.37
C LYS A 219 -9.73 -15.12 30.40
N LYS A 220 -8.85 -14.11 30.44
CA LYS A 220 -8.89 -12.94 29.53
C LYS A 220 -8.13 -13.17 28.21
N PHE A 221 -7.10 -14.01 28.25
CA PHE A 221 -6.21 -14.27 27.10
C PHE A 221 -6.08 -15.74 26.73
N GLY A 222 -6.46 -16.65 27.62
CA GLY A 222 -6.48 -18.07 27.32
C GLY A 222 -7.69 -18.38 26.44
N PRO A 223 -7.57 -19.36 25.54
CA PRO A 223 -8.63 -19.71 24.62
C PRO A 223 -9.88 -20.10 25.39
N SER A 224 -10.98 -19.39 25.14
CA SER A 224 -12.29 -19.86 25.58
C SER A 224 -12.64 -21.21 24.94
N GLN A 225 -12.11 -21.45 23.73
CA GLN A 225 -12.10 -22.71 22.98
C GLN A 225 -10.89 -22.78 22.02
N GLY A 226 -9.91 -23.68 22.22
CA GLY A 226 -8.94 -24.04 21.18
C GLY A 226 -7.70 -23.14 21.04
N ARG A 227 -7.34 -22.71 19.83
CA ARG A 227 -6.14 -21.90 19.54
C ARG A 227 -6.49 -20.43 19.41
N SER A 228 -5.68 -19.54 19.95
CA SER A 228 -5.89 -18.09 19.83
C SER A 228 -4.78 -17.42 19.01
N LEU A 229 -5.16 -16.44 18.18
CA LEU A 229 -4.22 -15.53 17.51
C LEU A 229 -4.28 -14.16 18.18
N ILE A 230 -3.14 -13.68 18.68
CA ILE A 230 -3.06 -12.39 19.36
C ILE A 230 -2.30 -11.40 18.48
N VAL A 231 -2.93 -10.29 18.11
CA VAL A 231 -2.32 -9.23 17.30
C VAL A 231 -2.13 -7.98 18.16
N VAL A 232 -0.89 -7.54 18.34
CA VAL A 232 -0.55 -6.39 19.18
C VAL A 232 0.01 -5.25 18.33
N GLU A 233 -0.67 -4.10 18.31
CA GLU A 233 -0.24 -2.91 17.55
C GLU A 233 0.53 -1.93 18.46
N LEU A 234 1.87 -1.95 18.33
CA LEU A 234 2.81 -1.21 19.17
C LEU A 234 3.14 0.14 18.56
N VAL A 235 2.32 1.14 18.92
CA VAL A 235 2.40 2.52 18.43
C VAL A 235 3.46 3.36 19.17
N HIS A 236 3.73 3.02 20.43
CA HIS A 236 4.61 3.72 21.36
C HIS A 236 5.81 2.87 21.77
N GLN A 237 6.70 3.44 22.60
CA GLN A 237 7.78 2.64 23.15
C GLN A 237 7.21 1.47 23.94
N ILE A 238 7.72 0.28 23.64
CA ILE A 238 7.33 -0.96 24.31
C ILE A 238 7.76 -0.86 25.77
N ASP A 239 6.81 -1.16 26.64
CA ASP A 239 7.09 -1.52 28.02
C ASP A 239 7.51 -2.99 28.01
N VAL A 240 8.82 -3.23 28.15
CA VAL A 240 9.40 -4.57 28.04
C VAL A 240 8.92 -5.45 29.19
N ASP A 241 8.73 -4.87 30.38
CA ASP A 241 8.25 -5.61 31.55
C ASP A 241 6.79 -6.05 31.35
N ALA A 242 5.96 -5.16 30.80
CA ALA A 242 4.59 -5.50 30.41
C ALA A 242 4.53 -6.61 29.35
N TRP A 243 5.41 -6.54 28.34
CA TRP A 243 5.52 -7.57 27.31
C TRP A 243 5.95 -8.93 27.89
N VAL A 244 6.97 -8.96 28.75
CA VAL A 244 7.48 -10.20 29.37
C VAL A 244 6.39 -10.88 30.20
N LYS A 245 5.65 -10.11 31.00
CA LYS A 245 4.51 -10.64 31.78
C LYS A 245 3.44 -11.26 30.88
N LEU A 246 3.06 -10.58 29.81
CA LEU A 246 2.08 -11.09 28.85
C LEU A 246 2.59 -12.37 28.18
N TYR A 247 3.81 -12.36 27.67
CA TYR A 247 4.43 -13.53 27.03
C TYR A 247 4.45 -14.74 27.98
N GLN A 248 4.89 -14.56 29.22
CA GLN A 248 4.91 -15.61 30.23
C GLN A 248 3.51 -16.15 30.55
N SER A 249 2.49 -15.29 30.60
CA SER A 249 1.11 -15.72 30.87
C SER A 249 0.52 -16.61 29.76
N LEU A 250 0.99 -16.43 28.53
CA LEU A 250 0.52 -17.13 27.33
C LEU A 250 1.33 -18.40 27.03
N CYS A 251 2.63 -18.40 27.34
CA CYS A 251 3.51 -19.56 27.14
C CYS A 251 3.14 -20.80 27.97
N LEU A 252 2.22 -20.68 28.92
CA LEU A 252 1.77 -21.79 29.77
C LEU A 252 0.74 -22.70 29.08
N GLY A 253 0.24 -22.32 27.90
CA GLY A 253 -0.67 -23.15 27.09
C GLY A 253 0.06 -23.93 25.99
N GLU A 254 -0.24 -25.23 25.86
CA GLU A 254 0.18 -26.06 24.71
C GLU A 254 -0.91 -26.11 23.62
N ASP A 255 -1.59 -24.99 23.38
CA ASP A 255 -2.72 -24.90 22.46
C ASP A 255 -2.31 -24.65 20.99
N GLY A 256 -1.07 -24.19 20.76
CA GLY A 256 -0.60 -23.78 19.44
C GLY A 256 -1.02 -22.35 19.08
N SER A 257 -1.27 -21.51 20.09
CA SER A 257 -1.50 -20.07 19.94
C SER A 257 -0.29 -19.35 19.35
N LYS A 258 -0.54 -18.24 18.65
CA LYS A 258 0.50 -17.43 18.00
C LYS A 258 0.28 -15.94 18.23
N ILE A 259 1.38 -15.18 18.20
CA ILE A 259 1.38 -13.72 18.36
C ILE A 259 1.93 -13.04 17.11
N ILE A 260 1.28 -11.97 16.68
CA ILE A 260 1.81 -11.02 15.69
C ILE A 260 2.02 -9.67 16.36
N LEU A 261 3.26 -9.15 16.31
CA LEU A 261 3.60 -7.82 16.79
C LEU A 261 3.71 -6.86 15.62
N ILE A 262 2.88 -5.81 15.57
CA ILE A 262 2.95 -4.78 14.54
C ILE A 262 3.65 -3.55 15.11
N SER A 263 4.78 -3.13 14.52
CA SER A 263 5.46 -1.92 14.99
C SER A 263 6.18 -1.11 13.91
N ARG A 264 6.53 0.13 14.26
CA ARG A 264 7.41 0.99 13.46
C ARG A 264 8.87 0.94 13.89
N MET A 265 9.16 0.40 15.07
CA MET A 265 10.50 0.44 15.64
C MET A 265 11.24 -0.86 15.30
N ASP A 266 12.44 -0.74 14.74
CA ASP A 266 13.23 -1.93 14.37
C ASP A 266 13.56 -2.81 15.57
N ARG A 267 13.75 -2.22 16.76
CA ARG A 267 14.02 -2.96 18.01
C ARG A 267 12.93 -3.96 18.41
N VAL A 268 11.72 -3.88 17.86
CA VAL A 268 10.67 -4.89 18.11
C VAL A 268 11.05 -6.26 17.52
N SER A 269 11.99 -6.29 16.56
CA SER A 269 12.48 -7.54 15.99
C SER A 269 13.05 -8.50 17.04
N SER A 270 13.64 -7.98 18.12
CA SER A 270 14.24 -8.79 19.18
C SER A 270 13.20 -9.44 20.11
N LEU A 271 11.92 -9.10 19.98
CA LEU A 271 10.83 -9.70 20.76
C LEU A 271 10.17 -10.88 20.03
N GLY A 272 10.56 -11.12 18.77
CA GLY A 272 10.07 -12.25 17.99
C GLY A 272 10.79 -13.54 18.34
N THR A 273 10.08 -14.67 18.21
CA THR A 273 10.69 -16.01 18.22
C THR A 273 11.14 -16.42 16.82
N VAL A 274 10.61 -15.77 15.78
CA VAL A 274 11.00 -15.93 14.38
C VAL A 274 11.55 -14.62 13.80
N GLN A 275 12.19 -14.72 12.64
CA GLN A 275 12.71 -13.55 11.94
C GLN A 275 11.59 -12.55 11.64
N ALA A 276 11.84 -11.28 11.97
CA ALA A 276 10.88 -10.20 11.72
C ALA A 276 10.62 -10.01 10.22
N LEU A 277 9.33 -9.92 9.86
CA LEU A 277 8.88 -9.53 8.53
C LEU A 277 9.01 -8.00 8.38
N LYS A 278 10.01 -7.57 7.63
CA LYS A 278 10.28 -6.15 7.36
C LYS A 278 9.53 -5.67 6.13
N LEU A 279 8.58 -4.76 6.31
CA LEU A 279 7.91 -4.07 5.21
C LEU A 279 8.60 -2.73 4.91
N THR A 280 8.96 -2.53 3.64
CA THR A 280 9.56 -1.28 3.13
C THR A 280 8.57 -0.54 2.24
N CYS A 281 8.64 0.80 2.19
CA CYS A 281 7.83 1.60 1.26
C CYS A 281 8.35 1.55 -0.20
N LEU A 282 9.49 0.90 -0.43
CA LEU A 282 10.18 0.91 -1.71
C LEU A 282 9.63 -0.20 -2.61
N LEU A 283 8.49 0.06 -3.25
CA LEU A 283 8.21 -0.58 -4.54
C LEU A 283 9.18 0.01 -5.56
N HIS A 284 9.58 -0.78 -6.56
CA HIS A 284 10.34 -0.24 -7.70
C HIS A 284 9.56 0.91 -8.34
N GLU A 285 10.25 1.92 -8.86
CA GLU A 285 9.61 3.13 -9.41
C GLU A 285 8.55 2.78 -10.45
N GLU A 286 8.85 1.80 -11.30
CA GLU A 286 7.97 1.33 -12.37
C GLU A 286 6.72 0.63 -11.82
N GLU A 287 6.88 -0.16 -10.76
CA GLU A 287 5.79 -0.85 -10.07
C GLU A 287 4.87 0.13 -9.35
N TYR A 288 5.45 1.10 -8.62
CA TYR A 288 4.69 2.13 -7.94
C TYR A 288 3.98 3.07 -8.92
N TRP A 289 4.64 3.43 -10.02
CA TRP A 289 4.02 4.19 -11.10
C TRP A 289 2.85 3.42 -11.71
N TYR A 290 2.98 2.11 -11.95
CA TYR A 290 1.90 1.29 -12.47
C TYR A 290 0.68 1.29 -11.53
N PHE A 291 0.90 1.11 -10.23
CA PHE A 291 -0.17 1.24 -9.23
C PHE A 291 -0.81 2.63 -9.27
N PHE A 292 0.01 3.69 -9.22
CA PHE A 292 -0.47 5.07 -9.20
C PHE A 292 -1.28 5.41 -10.46
N ARG A 293 -0.78 5.07 -11.66
CA ARG A 293 -1.45 5.38 -12.93
C ARG A 293 -2.81 4.69 -13.01
N VAL A 294 -2.89 3.41 -12.65
CA VAL A 294 -4.14 2.64 -12.75
C VAL A 294 -5.20 3.25 -11.84
N LEU A 295 -4.81 3.67 -10.63
CA LEU A 295 -5.73 4.35 -9.71
C LEU A 295 -6.10 5.77 -10.15
N ALA A 296 -5.16 6.53 -10.69
CA ALA A 296 -5.37 7.93 -11.07
C ALA A 296 -6.28 8.08 -12.29
N PHE A 297 -6.17 7.18 -13.27
CA PHE A 297 -7.00 7.19 -14.48
C PHE A 297 -8.28 6.37 -14.33
N GLY A 298 -8.31 5.39 -13.42
CA GLY A 298 -9.47 4.56 -13.20
C GLY A 298 -9.82 3.72 -14.43
N SER A 299 -11.08 3.78 -14.87
CA SER A 299 -11.54 3.16 -16.12
C SER A 299 -11.30 4.04 -17.36
N ALA A 300 -10.83 5.28 -17.20
CA ALA A 300 -10.53 6.13 -18.33
C ALA A 300 -9.27 5.63 -19.03
N ASN A 301 -9.27 5.65 -20.37
CA ASN A 301 -8.09 5.36 -21.13
C ASN A 301 -7.05 6.48 -20.90
N PRO A 302 -5.86 6.19 -20.34
CA PRO A 302 -4.84 7.20 -20.11
C PRO A 302 -4.40 7.96 -21.36
N TYR A 303 -4.67 7.39 -22.54
CA TYR A 303 -4.28 7.95 -23.85
C TYR A 303 -5.27 8.96 -24.46
N ASP A 304 -6.46 9.15 -23.87
CA ASP A 304 -7.52 9.99 -24.48
C ASP A 304 -7.48 11.48 -24.03
N HIS A 305 -6.77 11.83 -22.95
CA HIS A 305 -6.93 13.13 -22.25
C HIS A 305 -5.64 13.95 -22.06
N HIS A 306 -4.86 14.21 -23.11
CA HIS A 306 -3.49 14.77 -23.04
C HIS A 306 -2.51 13.86 -22.27
N PRO A 307 -2.25 12.65 -22.80
CA PRO A 307 -1.51 11.59 -22.10
C PRO A 307 -0.16 12.02 -21.56
N ASP A 308 0.63 12.73 -22.36
CA ASP A 308 2.04 12.97 -22.03
C ASP A 308 2.22 13.92 -20.84
N LEU A 309 1.34 14.92 -20.72
CA LEU A 309 1.40 15.92 -19.65
C LEU A 309 0.83 15.38 -18.34
N LEU A 310 -0.23 14.57 -18.40
CA LEU A 310 -0.77 13.89 -17.21
C LEU A 310 0.15 12.76 -16.76
N ALA A 311 0.78 12.03 -17.69
CA ALA A 311 1.77 11.01 -17.35
C ALA A 311 3.02 11.62 -16.69
N SER A 312 3.55 12.73 -17.22
CA SER A 312 4.72 13.40 -16.63
C SER A 312 4.40 13.97 -15.25
N THR A 313 3.30 14.74 -15.13
CA THR A 313 2.87 15.31 -13.84
C THR A 313 2.53 14.21 -12.83
N GLY A 314 1.85 13.14 -13.28
CA GLY A 314 1.53 11.99 -12.45
C GLY A 314 2.76 11.27 -11.93
N LYS A 315 3.80 11.08 -12.75
CA LYS A 315 5.08 10.49 -12.34
C LYS A 315 5.77 11.36 -11.29
N GLU A 316 5.78 12.68 -11.48
CA GLU A 316 6.31 13.61 -10.47
C GLU A 316 5.53 13.49 -9.15
N ILE A 317 4.19 13.46 -9.19
CA ILE A 317 3.38 13.26 -7.98
C ILE A 317 3.72 11.92 -7.31
N ALA A 318 3.80 10.83 -8.08
CA ALA A 318 4.16 9.52 -7.54
C ALA A 318 5.55 9.56 -6.86
N ALA A 319 6.55 10.17 -7.50
CA ALA A 319 7.89 10.32 -6.92
C ALA A 319 7.87 11.07 -5.58
N GLU A 320 7.11 12.18 -5.48
CA GLU A 320 6.96 12.95 -4.23
C GLU A 320 6.28 12.15 -3.11
N LEU A 321 5.38 11.24 -3.46
CA LEU A 321 4.70 10.35 -2.50
C LEU A 321 5.57 9.19 -2.01
N GLY A 322 6.74 8.97 -2.63
CA GLY A 322 7.79 8.10 -2.10
C GLY A 322 7.36 6.66 -1.79
N GLY A 323 6.51 6.07 -2.64
CA GLY A 323 6.07 4.68 -2.50
C GLY A 323 4.94 4.44 -1.48
N SER A 324 4.34 5.50 -0.91
CA SER A 324 3.26 5.37 0.05
C SER A 324 1.92 4.95 -0.61
N LEU A 325 1.56 3.67 -0.49
CA LEU A 325 0.29 3.14 -1.01
C LEU A 325 -0.95 3.87 -0.46
N ALA A 326 -0.93 4.23 0.83
CA ALA A 326 -2.04 4.95 1.46
C ALA A 326 -2.21 6.36 0.89
N MET A 327 -1.11 7.10 0.70
CA MET A 327 -1.17 8.44 0.13
C MET A 327 -1.45 8.42 -1.36
N ALA A 328 -0.94 7.42 -2.10
CA ALA A 328 -1.32 7.22 -3.49
C ALA A 328 -2.83 7.05 -3.61
N GLY A 329 -3.44 6.09 -2.89
CA GLY A 329 -4.89 5.87 -2.96
C GLY A 329 -5.73 7.10 -2.57
N LEU A 330 -5.21 7.95 -1.68
CA LEU A 330 -5.80 9.23 -1.29
C LEU A 330 -5.78 10.23 -2.47
N ILE A 331 -4.60 10.48 -3.02
CA ILE A 331 -4.36 11.51 -4.04
C ILE A 331 -4.95 11.10 -5.39
N THR A 332 -4.82 9.84 -5.78
CA THR A 332 -5.29 9.34 -7.07
C THR A 332 -6.81 9.49 -7.22
N ARG A 333 -7.59 9.40 -6.14
CA ARG A 333 -9.05 9.66 -6.18
C ARG A 333 -9.35 11.12 -6.54
N VAL A 334 -8.64 12.04 -5.91
CA VAL A 334 -8.78 13.48 -6.18
C VAL A 334 -8.40 13.78 -7.63
N LEU A 335 -7.32 13.19 -8.11
CA LEU A 335 -6.87 13.33 -9.50
C LEU A 335 -7.86 12.73 -10.50
N ARG A 336 -8.41 11.55 -10.19
CA ARG A 336 -9.40 10.84 -11.04
C ARG A 336 -10.71 11.62 -11.19
N ALA A 337 -11.12 12.34 -10.15
CA ALA A 337 -12.29 13.21 -10.21
C ALA A 337 -12.10 14.41 -11.16
N ASN A 338 -10.86 14.76 -11.53
CA ASN A 338 -10.57 15.88 -12.41
C ASN A 338 -9.30 15.63 -13.25
N LEU A 339 -9.48 15.06 -14.45
CA LEU A 339 -8.43 14.77 -15.43
C LEU A 339 -7.99 16.02 -16.20
N ASN A 340 -7.65 17.10 -15.48
CA ASN A 340 -7.13 18.34 -16.05
C ASN A 340 -5.67 18.57 -15.63
N ALA A 341 -4.80 18.82 -16.61
CA ALA A 341 -3.37 18.98 -16.36
C ALA A 341 -3.01 20.15 -15.43
N GLN A 342 -3.72 21.28 -15.52
CA GLN A 342 -3.49 22.42 -14.62
C GLN A 342 -3.93 22.09 -13.18
N PHE A 343 -4.99 21.29 -13.03
CA PHE A 343 -5.39 20.79 -11.72
C PHE A 343 -4.34 19.86 -11.11
N TRP A 344 -3.83 18.89 -11.87
CA TRP A 344 -2.76 17.99 -11.43
C TRP A 344 -1.49 18.77 -11.04
N GLY A 345 -1.11 19.78 -11.82
CA GLY A 345 0.01 20.67 -11.51
C GLY A 345 -0.17 21.43 -10.20
N ARG A 346 -1.39 21.88 -9.88
CA ARG A 346 -1.70 22.51 -8.58
C ARG A 346 -1.59 21.54 -7.41
N VAL A 347 -2.06 20.30 -7.58
CA VAL A 347 -1.93 19.23 -6.57
C VAL A 347 -0.45 18.95 -6.31
N LEU A 348 0.35 18.79 -7.36
CA LEU A 348 1.80 18.59 -7.26
C LEU A 348 2.50 19.74 -6.50
N GLY A 349 2.20 20.99 -6.85
CA GLY A 349 2.75 22.15 -6.14
C GLY A 349 2.40 22.17 -4.64
N SER A 350 1.18 21.75 -4.30
CA SER A 350 0.70 21.66 -2.91
C SER A 350 1.41 20.56 -2.12
N ILE A 351 1.66 19.40 -2.74
CA ILE A 351 2.44 18.30 -2.16
C ILE A 351 3.88 18.75 -1.88
N ARG A 352 4.56 19.34 -2.89
CA ARG A 352 5.93 19.83 -2.75
C ARG A 352 6.08 20.85 -1.62
N LYS A 353 5.17 21.82 -1.55
CA LYS A 353 5.17 22.83 -0.49
C LYS A 353 4.99 22.21 0.91
N SER A 354 4.14 21.20 1.01
CA SER A 354 3.91 20.43 2.25
C SER A 354 5.18 19.69 2.71
N ILE A 355 5.84 18.99 1.78
CA ILE A 355 7.08 18.25 2.04
C ILE A 355 8.22 19.21 2.44
N GLN A 356 8.44 20.28 1.66
CA GLN A 356 9.48 21.27 1.94
C GLN A 356 9.30 21.93 3.31
N THR A 357 8.06 22.27 3.67
CA THR A 357 7.77 22.86 4.99
C THR A 357 8.02 21.86 6.12
N HIS A 358 7.64 20.60 5.94
CA HIS A 358 7.93 19.55 6.92
C HIS A 358 9.44 19.38 7.14
N ILE A 359 10.22 19.32 6.05
CA ILE A 359 11.68 19.24 6.12
C ILE A 359 12.25 20.47 6.82
N HIS A 360 11.75 21.67 6.51
CA HIS A 360 12.22 22.89 7.15
C HIS A 360 11.93 22.93 8.66
N VAL A 361 10.75 22.46 9.09
CA VAL A 361 10.34 22.51 10.51
C VAL A 361 10.94 21.37 11.35
N PHE A 362 11.03 20.17 10.78
CA PHE A 362 11.44 18.97 11.52
C PHE A 362 12.86 18.47 11.19
N GLY A 363 13.47 18.97 10.11
CA GLY A 363 14.78 18.53 9.63
C GLY A 363 14.77 17.16 8.97
N GLU A 364 13.59 16.53 8.80
CA GLU A 364 13.45 15.18 8.25
C GLU A 364 12.32 15.08 7.21
N HIS A 365 12.46 14.13 6.28
CA HIS A 365 11.43 13.85 5.28
C HIS A 365 10.20 13.19 5.94
N PRO A 366 8.96 13.63 5.61
CA PRO A 366 7.74 13.07 6.21
C PRO A 366 7.63 11.54 6.13
N TRP A 367 8.12 10.96 5.02
CA TRP A 367 7.99 9.53 4.74
C TRP A 367 9.08 8.65 5.37
N VAL A 368 10.20 9.23 5.79
CA VAL A 368 11.35 8.48 6.36
C VAL A 368 11.32 8.45 7.89
N THR A 369 10.39 9.19 8.51
CA THR A 369 10.36 9.40 9.96
C THR A 369 10.11 8.10 10.73
N GLN A 370 11.19 7.51 11.27
CA GLN A 370 11.17 6.44 12.28
C GLN A 370 11.10 7.01 13.71
N SER A 371 11.22 8.34 13.84
CA SER A 371 11.35 9.00 15.13
C SER A 371 10.04 8.93 15.94
N SER A 372 10.19 8.80 17.25
CA SER A 372 9.08 8.84 18.22
C SER A 372 8.43 10.22 18.34
N LYS A 373 8.82 11.21 17.52
CA LYS A 373 8.29 12.59 17.51
C LYS A 373 7.07 12.71 16.59
N ARG A 374 6.10 11.84 16.89
CA ARG A 374 4.63 11.95 16.78
C ARG A 374 4.01 13.00 15.84
N TYR A 375 3.47 12.51 14.71
CA TYR A 375 2.18 12.92 14.11
C TYR A 375 1.99 14.37 13.65
N LEU A 376 3.07 15.09 13.37
CA LEU A 376 2.97 16.45 12.85
C LEU A 376 3.21 16.44 11.35
N THR A 377 2.20 16.79 10.57
CA THR A 377 2.35 16.98 9.12
C THR A 377 1.70 18.30 8.76
N TYR A 378 2.42 19.11 7.98
CA TYR A 378 1.87 20.30 7.36
C TYR A 378 1.22 19.88 6.06
N LEU A 379 -0.04 20.24 5.85
CA LEU A 379 -0.69 20.13 4.56
C LEU A 379 -1.04 21.52 4.03
N TYR A 380 -0.74 21.73 2.76
CA TYR A 380 -1.26 22.81 1.95
C TYR A 380 -2.30 22.19 1.00
N GLY A 381 -3.53 22.69 1.01
CA GLY A 381 -4.62 22.09 0.22
C GLY A 381 -5.66 23.07 -0.33
N PHE A 382 -5.83 24.23 0.29
CA PHE A 382 -6.99 25.08 -0.02
C PHE A 382 -6.56 26.37 -0.72
N SER A 383 -6.69 26.46 -2.05
CA SER A 383 -6.21 27.62 -2.84
C SER A 383 -4.72 27.98 -2.61
N GLN A 384 -4.15 28.86 -3.43
CA GLN A 384 -2.75 29.30 -3.22
C GLN A 384 -2.59 30.17 -1.96
N ASP A 385 -3.70 30.71 -1.44
CA ASP A 385 -3.74 31.74 -0.40
C ASP A 385 -4.10 31.23 1.00
N SER A 386 -4.49 29.95 1.16
CA SER A 386 -4.84 29.48 2.52
C SER A 386 -3.59 29.27 3.40
N PRO A 387 -3.72 29.56 4.70
CA PRO A 387 -2.68 29.24 5.68
C PRO A 387 -2.39 27.73 5.73
N PRO A 388 -1.17 27.33 6.10
CA PRO A 388 -0.85 25.92 6.28
C PRO A 388 -1.74 25.30 7.35
N ILE A 389 -2.14 24.07 7.09
CA ILE A 389 -2.92 23.30 8.04
C ILE A 389 -1.96 22.37 8.76
N PHE A 390 -1.99 22.47 10.08
CA PHE A 390 -1.13 21.71 10.96
C PHE A 390 -1.92 20.54 11.54
N CYS A 391 -1.55 19.33 11.14
CA CYS A 391 -2.02 18.12 11.82
C CYS A 391 -1.30 18.00 13.15
N TYR A 392 -2.05 17.84 14.24
CA TYR A 392 -1.50 17.30 15.47
C TYR A 392 -2.47 16.29 16.02
N ASN A 393 -1.96 15.10 16.32
CA ASN A 393 -2.71 13.96 16.84
C ASN A 393 -3.52 13.19 15.78
N ARG A 394 -3.04 11.98 15.49
CA ARG A 394 -3.68 11.03 14.57
C ARG A 394 -3.87 9.71 15.29
N TYR A 395 -5.11 9.20 15.30
CA TYR A 395 -5.44 7.92 15.90
C TYR A 395 -6.29 7.07 14.94
N LYS A 396 -6.18 5.76 15.09
CA LYS A 396 -6.94 4.78 14.30
C LYS A 396 -8.16 4.39 15.13
N THR A 397 -9.36 4.41 14.53
CA THR A 397 -10.57 3.88 15.17
C THR A 397 -11.11 2.71 14.36
N ARG A 398 -11.72 1.73 15.04
CA ARG A 398 -12.43 0.62 14.40
C ARG A 398 -13.93 0.85 14.28
N SER A 399 -14.46 1.93 14.86
CA SER A 399 -15.88 2.25 14.79
C SER A 399 -16.25 2.88 13.46
N ASN A 400 -17.37 2.42 12.87
CA ASN A 400 -18.15 3.26 11.96
C ASN A 400 -18.62 4.45 12.79
N MET A 401 -18.13 5.66 12.48
CA MET A 401 -18.54 6.87 13.19
C MET A 401 -20.02 7.14 12.89
N GLN A 402 -20.92 6.66 13.76
CA GLN A 402 -22.27 7.19 13.93
C GLN A 402 -22.17 8.41 14.84
N GLY A 403 -21.68 9.52 14.29
CA GLY A 403 -21.49 10.78 15.00
C GLY A 403 -21.33 11.95 14.03
N ASP A 404 -21.80 13.12 14.46
CA ASP A 404 -22.01 14.36 13.69
C ASP A 404 -21.03 14.58 12.52
N THR A 405 -21.51 14.29 11.31
CA THR A 405 -20.76 14.42 10.04
C THR A 405 -20.49 15.88 9.65
N ALA A 406 -21.13 16.85 10.31
CA ALA A 406 -21.09 18.27 9.98
C ALA A 406 -19.71 18.93 10.16
N SER A 407 -18.79 18.34 10.94
CA SER A 407 -17.43 18.88 11.19
C SER A 407 -16.30 18.08 10.53
N MET A 408 -16.65 17.07 9.73
CA MET A 408 -15.66 16.19 9.08
C MET A 408 -15.20 16.80 7.75
N ILE A 409 -13.88 16.85 7.54
CA ILE A 409 -13.29 17.22 6.25
C ILE A 409 -12.87 15.94 5.54
N THR A 410 -13.36 15.75 4.32
CA THR A 410 -12.94 14.65 3.45
C THR A 410 -11.66 15.00 2.70
N THR A 411 -11.04 13.98 2.12
CA THR A 411 -9.88 14.14 1.22
C THR A 411 -10.19 15.05 0.03
N GLU A 412 -11.40 14.94 -0.52
CA GLU A 412 -11.83 15.73 -1.66
C GLU A 412 -11.95 17.19 -1.27
N ASP A 413 -12.62 17.47 -0.14
CA ASP A 413 -12.72 18.82 0.43
C ASP A 413 -11.35 19.49 0.53
N MET A 414 -10.32 18.72 0.92
CA MET A 414 -8.97 19.22 1.12
C MET A 414 -8.35 19.89 -0.10
N PHE A 415 -8.73 19.47 -1.31
CA PHE A 415 -8.23 20.03 -2.57
C PHE A 415 -9.30 20.78 -3.37
N THR A 416 -10.57 20.71 -2.96
CA THR A 416 -11.71 21.38 -3.62
C THR A 416 -12.12 22.63 -2.84
N ALA A 417 -11.31 23.70 -2.93
CA ALA A 417 -11.68 25.10 -2.70
C ALA A 417 -12.43 25.48 -1.40
N ARG A 418 -12.59 24.61 -0.39
CA ARG A 418 -13.16 24.98 0.90
C ARG A 418 -12.23 25.98 1.58
N ARG A 419 -12.74 27.14 1.98
CA ARG A 419 -11.95 28.10 2.74
C ARG A 419 -11.97 27.67 4.20
N VAL A 420 -10.80 27.37 4.76
CA VAL A 420 -10.65 27.06 6.19
C VAL A 420 -10.05 28.28 6.90
N LYS A 421 -10.59 28.64 8.07
CA LYS A 421 -10.14 29.83 8.81
C LYS A 421 -8.97 29.50 9.73
N CYS A 422 -8.08 30.46 9.96
CA CYS A 422 -7.03 30.33 10.97
C CYS A 422 -7.64 30.05 12.36
N GLY A 423 -7.13 29.05 13.06
CA GLY A 423 -7.65 28.60 14.35
C GLY A 423 -8.83 27.63 14.28
N GLU A 424 -9.36 27.32 13.10
CA GLU A 424 -10.39 26.29 12.93
C GLU A 424 -9.81 24.91 13.26
N GLU A 425 -10.50 24.18 14.15
CA GLU A 425 -10.22 22.78 14.45
C GLU A 425 -11.24 21.89 13.74
N PHE A 426 -10.77 20.81 13.12
CA PHE A 426 -11.65 19.85 12.48
C PHE A 426 -11.08 18.43 12.54
N ALA A 427 -11.96 17.45 12.40
CA ALA A 427 -11.57 16.06 12.22
C ALA A 427 -11.44 15.77 10.72
N PHE A 428 -10.28 15.23 10.33
CA PHE A 428 -10.10 14.63 9.01
C PHE A 428 -10.27 13.13 9.14
N VAL A 429 -11.20 12.59 8.37
CA VAL A 429 -11.48 11.16 8.33
C VAL A 429 -11.08 10.65 6.95
N THR A 430 -10.21 9.66 6.92
CA THR A 430 -9.93 8.88 5.71
C THR A 430 -10.32 7.44 5.94
N GLN A 431 -10.97 6.84 4.96
CA GLN A 431 -11.38 5.43 5.02
C GLN A 431 -10.46 4.61 4.13
N SER A 432 -10.01 3.46 4.61
CA SER A 432 -9.30 2.49 3.78
C SER A 432 -10.21 2.01 2.66
N HIS A 433 -9.69 1.90 1.44
CA HIS A 433 -10.40 1.30 0.29
C HIS A 433 -10.15 -0.20 0.18
N VAL A 434 -9.21 -0.69 0.98
CA VAL A 434 -8.88 -2.09 1.10
C VAL A 434 -9.58 -2.63 2.37
N PRO A 435 -10.26 -3.78 2.30
CA PRO A 435 -10.85 -4.44 3.47
C PRO A 435 -9.88 -4.50 4.66
N PRO A 436 -10.27 -4.30 5.93
CA PRO A 436 -11.63 -4.07 6.47
C PRO A 436 -12.30 -2.73 6.19
N TYR A 437 -11.69 -1.84 5.40
CA TYR A 437 -12.21 -0.48 5.23
C TYR A 437 -12.17 0.37 6.51
N TYR A 438 -11.13 0.21 7.34
CA TYR A 438 -10.95 1.00 8.56
C TYR A 438 -10.96 2.50 8.32
N SER A 439 -11.55 3.25 9.25
CA SER A 439 -11.49 4.69 9.29
C SER A 439 -10.32 5.18 10.14
N TYR A 440 -9.53 6.09 9.59
CA TYR A 440 -8.45 6.77 10.28
C TYR A 440 -8.88 8.21 10.55
N VAL A 441 -8.83 8.60 11.81
CA VAL A 441 -9.26 9.92 12.26
C VAL A 441 -8.03 10.71 12.70
N SER A 442 -7.91 11.92 12.21
CA SER A 442 -6.88 12.86 12.65
C SER A 442 -7.50 14.19 13.01
N LYS A 443 -6.97 14.83 14.05
CA LYS A 443 -7.37 16.18 14.42
C LYS A 443 -6.43 17.18 13.76
N TRP A 444 -7.01 18.22 13.19
CA TRP A 444 -6.30 19.23 12.42
C TRP A 444 -6.63 20.60 12.94
N VAL A 445 -5.63 21.47 12.93
CA VAL A 445 -5.78 22.86 13.28
C VAL A 445 -5.10 23.73 12.25
N VAL A 446 -5.83 24.70 11.74
CA VAL A 446 -5.28 25.70 10.83
C VAL A 446 -4.44 26.69 11.61
N LYS A 447 -3.19 26.89 11.20
CA LYS A 447 -2.31 27.88 11.81
C LYS A 447 -1.80 28.85 10.77
N GLU A 448 -1.90 30.14 11.05
CA GLU A 448 -1.24 31.16 10.24
C GLU A 448 0.27 30.95 10.24
N HIS A 449 0.84 30.88 9.04
CA HIS A 449 2.28 30.90 8.89
C HIS A 449 2.77 32.33 9.14
N LYS A 450 3.27 32.61 10.35
CA LYS A 450 4.11 33.80 10.54
C LYS A 450 5.43 33.53 9.83
N GLY A 451 5.66 34.22 8.71
CA GLY A 451 6.90 34.13 7.95
C GLY A 451 8.12 34.23 8.86
N VAL A 452 9.05 33.31 8.71
CA VAL A 452 10.24 33.22 9.56
C VAL A 452 11.29 34.20 9.05
N ASN A 453 11.19 35.45 9.50
CA ASN A 453 12.35 36.32 9.67
C ASN A 453 12.63 36.64 11.14
N ASN A 454 11.97 35.95 12.10
CA ASN A 454 12.19 36.23 13.52
C ASN A 454 11.81 35.09 14.48
N VAL A 455 12.27 33.85 14.22
CA VAL A 455 12.21 32.77 15.22
C VAL A 455 13.57 32.14 15.44
N GLY A 456 14.55 32.98 15.78
CA GLY A 456 15.59 32.56 16.72
C GLY A 456 14.96 32.35 18.10
N ASN A 457 15.15 31.17 18.67
CA ASN A 457 15.02 30.86 20.10
C ASN A 457 13.67 31.01 20.84
N LYS A 458 12.56 31.46 20.23
CA LYS A 458 11.26 31.61 20.95
C LYS A 458 10.32 30.40 20.91
N CYS A 459 10.39 29.51 19.90
CA CYS A 459 9.49 28.34 19.83
C CYS A 459 9.87 27.17 20.77
N LEU A 460 11.10 27.11 21.28
CA LEU A 460 11.52 26.11 22.26
C LEU A 460 10.97 26.39 23.68
N LYS A 461 10.62 27.64 24.01
CA LYS A 461 10.10 28.00 25.34
C LYS A 461 8.62 27.65 25.55
N ARG A 462 7.82 27.53 24.48
CA ARG A 462 6.40 27.16 24.62
C ARG A 462 6.15 25.66 24.87
N LYS A 463 7.17 24.78 24.74
CA LYS A 463 7.05 23.35 25.07
C LYS A 463 6.65 23.08 26.54
N ARG A 464 6.94 24.00 27.48
CA ARG A 464 6.58 23.82 28.91
C ARG A 464 5.10 24.01 29.23
N ASN A 465 4.32 24.70 28.39
CA ASN A 465 2.90 24.96 28.70
C ASN A 465 1.94 23.91 28.11
N TRP A 466 2.37 23.09 27.14
CA TRP A 466 1.50 22.08 26.53
C TRP A 466 1.40 20.78 27.36
N GLN A 467 2.31 20.54 28.32
CA GLN A 467 2.17 19.44 29.27
C GLN A 467 1.06 19.66 30.31
N LYS A 468 0.53 20.89 30.46
CA LYS A 468 -0.56 21.18 31.41
C LYS A 468 -1.96 20.94 30.85
N CYS A 469 -2.14 20.80 29.53
CA CYS A 469 -3.46 20.59 28.92
C CYS A 469 -3.78 19.11 28.61
N LEU A 470 -2.92 18.17 29.04
CA LEU A 470 -3.13 16.72 28.90
C LEU A 470 -3.36 16.03 30.25
N GLY A 471 -3.73 16.80 31.28
CA GLY A 471 -4.09 16.29 32.60
C GLY A 471 -5.48 16.77 32.98
N THR A 472 -6.50 16.13 32.41
CA THR A 472 -7.83 15.81 32.99
C THR A 472 -8.54 14.88 32.03
#